data_AF-A0AAD7T3R1-F1
#
_entry.id   AF-A0AAD7T3R1-F1
#
_cell.length_a   1.000
_cell.length_b   1.000
_cell.length_c   1.000
_cell.angle_alpha   90.00
_cell.angle_beta   90.00
_cell.angle_gamma   90.00
#
_symmetry.space_group_name_H-M   'P 1'
#
loop_
_entity.id
_entity.type
_entity.pdbx_description
1 polymer ?
#
loop_
_entity_poly.entity_id
_entity_poly.type
_entity_poly.pdbx_seq_one_letter_code
_entity_poly.pdbx_strand_id
1 'polypeptide(L)'
;MTSLDIPPESKKQVDDFCKLLTKEAESLVSTFFPRKIAEMETLLQASLSIEDLSSLKAPLDIPIPDPAKEELKRKKKEEKEAKEGKSDKKKDKDEEEEEGPACGPIACNERVESLLKEIKPHIQTLKEKLNTVSMWVQLQVPKIEDGNNFGVAVQEKVFELLTSTRTKIEGFQTQISKYYSERGDAVAKASKQPHVGDFRQLVHELDQHQYCELRIVVLEIRNTYAVLYDIINKNYDKIKKPRGDSKALIY
;
A
#
# COMPACT_ATOMS: atom_id res chain seq x y z
N MET A 1 -49.01 5.07 -1.32
CA MET A 1 -47.55 4.98 -1.56
C MET A 1 -47.22 5.95 -2.67
N THR A 2 -46.43 6.97 -2.38
CA THR A 2 -45.85 7.86 -3.39
C THR A 2 -44.72 7.10 -4.08
N SER A 3 -44.86 6.80 -5.37
CA SER A 3 -43.78 6.25 -6.19
C SER A 3 -43.16 7.36 -7.01
N LEU A 4 -41.83 7.40 -7.05
CA LEU A 4 -41.12 8.20 -8.04
C LEU A 4 -41.44 7.65 -9.43
N ASP A 5 -41.89 8.52 -10.35
CA ASP A 5 -42.08 8.13 -11.74
C ASP A 5 -40.71 8.10 -12.44
N ILE A 6 -40.22 6.89 -12.72
CA ILE A 6 -38.91 6.67 -13.33
C ILE A 6 -39.13 6.37 -14.81
N PRO A 7 -38.53 7.14 -15.73
CA PRO A 7 -38.63 6.86 -17.15
C PRO A 7 -38.21 5.42 -17.47
N PRO A 8 -38.94 4.69 -18.34
CA PRO A 8 -38.60 3.31 -18.68
C PRO A 8 -37.17 3.14 -19.21
N GLU A 9 -36.67 4.14 -19.93
CA GLU A 9 -35.30 4.16 -20.44
C GLU A 9 -34.26 4.24 -19.31
N SER A 10 -34.46 5.14 -18.34
CA SER A 10 -33.57 5.26 -17.18
C SER A 10 -33.55 3.98 -16.35
N LYS A 11 -34.72 3.36 -16.15
CA LYS A 11 -34.80 2.06 -15.47
C LYS A 11 -34.01 0.98 -16.22
N LYS A 12 -34.19 0.90 -17.54
CA LYS A 12 -33.46 -0.06 -18.38
C LYS A 12 -31.95 0.12 -18.30
N GLN A 13 -31.46 1.36 -18.33
CA GLN A 13 -30.02 1.65 -18.23
C GLN A 13 -29.42 1.10 -16.93
N VAL A 14 -30.09 1.30 -15.80
CA VAL A 14 -29.64 0.79 -14.50
C VAL A 14 -29.74 -0.74 -14.44
N ASP A 15 -30.84 -1.32 -14.93
CA ASP A 15 -31.01 -2.77 -14.97
C ASP A 15 -29.92 -3.46 -15.81
N ASP A 16 -29.56 -2.87 -16.95
CA ASP A 16 -28.50 -3.41 -17.82
C ASP A 16 -27.11 -3.26 -17.18
N PHE A 17 -26.84 -2.15 -16.47
CA PHE A 17 -25.64 -2.00 -15.64
C PHE A 17 -25.55 -3.09 -14.56
N CYS A 18 -26.63 -3.34 -13.81
CA CYS A 18 -26.67 -4.38 -12.77
C CYS A 18 -26.39 -5.78 -13.34
N LYS A 19 -26.92 -6.10 -14.53
CA LYS A 19 -26.65 -7.38 -15.20
C LYS A 19 -25.18 -7.51 -15.60
N LEU A 20 -24.60 -6.46 -16.19
CA LEU A 20 -23.19 -6.44 -16.57
C LEU A 20 -22.29 -6.61 -15.35
N LEU A 21 -22.54 -5.84 -14.30
CA LEU A 21 -21.80 -5.89 -13.04
C LEU A 21 -21.89 -7.29 -12.41
N THR A 22 -23.06 -7.91 -12.41
CA THR A 22 -23.24 -9.28 -11.91
C THR A 22 -22.37 -10.26 -12.67
N LYS A 23 -22.39 -10.21 -14.01
CA LYS A 23 -21.56 -11.08 -14.86
C LYS A 23 -20.06 -10.85 -14.60
N GLU A 24 -19.64 -9.60 -14.43
CA GLU A 24 -18.24 -9.27 -14.13
C GLU A 24 -17.84 -9.82 -12.75
N ALA A 25 -18.62 -9.55 -11.70
CA ALA A 25 -18.34 -10.01 -10.34
C ALA A 25 -18.29 -11.55 -10.26
N GLU A 26 -19.23 -12.25 -10.88
CA GLU A 26 -19.24 -13.71 -10.95
C GLU A 26 -18.00 -14.25 -11.68
N SER A 27 -17.60 -13.62 -12.79
CA SER A 27 -16.36 -13.96 -13.51
C SER A 27 -15.11 -13.74 -12.65
N LEU A 28 -15.07 -12.64 -11.90
CA LEU A 28 -13.96 -12.32 -11.00
C LEU A 28 -13.79 -13.40 -9.95
N VAL A 29 -14.88 -13.78 -9.28
CA VAL A 29 -14.85 -14.80 -8.22
C VAL A 29 -14.53 -16.18 -8.83
N SER A 30 -15.21 -16.58 -9.89
CA SER A 30 -15.07 -17.95 -10.43
C SER A 30 -13.75 -18.22 -11.15
N THR A 31 -13.12 -17.20 -11.76
CA THR A 31 -11.94 -17.41 -12.60
C THR A 31 -10.75 -16.53 -12.22
N PHE A 32 -10.97 -15.22 -12.02
CA PHE A 32 -9.89 -14.28 -11.81
C PHE A 32 -9.20 -14.46 -10.45
N PHE A 33 -9.96 -14.64 -9.37
CA PHE A 33 -9.42 -14.81 -8.02
C PHE A 33 -8.54 -16.07 -7.91
N PRO A 34 -8.98 -17.28 -8.34
CA PRO A 34 -8.12 -18.46 -8.37
C PRO A 34 -6.82 -18.24 -9.16
N ARG A 35 -6.91 -17.61 -10.34
CA ARG A 35 -5.72 -17.29 -11.15
C ARG A 35 -4.77 -16.37 -10.40
N LYS A 36 -5.29 -15.33 -9.74
CA LYS A 36 -4.45 -14.38 -8.99
C LYS A 36 -3.79 -15.01 -7.77
N ILE A 37 -4.45 -15.96 -7.10
CA ILE A 37 -3.82 -16.72 -6.00
C ILE A 37 -2.55 -17.43 -6.50
N ALA A 38 -2.64 -18.14 -7.63
CA ALA A 38 -1.48 -18.84 -8.22
C ALA A 38 -0.39 -17.87 -8.73
N GLU A 39 -0.79 -16.73 -9.28
CA GLU A 39 0.13 -15.68 -9.72
C GLU A 39 0.93 -15.09 -8.55
N MET A 40 0.28 -14.80 -7.42
CA MET A 40 0.97 -14.30 -6.22
C MET A 40 1.88 -15.34 -5.59
N GLU A 41 1.51 -16.62 -5.65
CA GLU A 41 2.38 -17.71 -5.19
C GLU A 41 3.66 -17.80 -6.04
N THR A 42 3.51 -17.72 -7.37
CA THR A 42 4.65 -17.67 -8.30
C THR A 42 5.55 -16.48 -7.99
N LEU A 43 4.97 -15.29 -7.77
CA LEU A 43 5.72 -14.07 -7.44
C LEU A 43 6.50 -14.21 -6.13
N LEU A 44 5.89 -14.81 -5.10
CA LEU A 44 6.55 -15.04 -3.81
C LEU A 44 7.78 -15.93 -3.97
N GLN A 45 7.65 -17.00 -4.73
CA GLN A 45 8.74 -17.96 -4.96
C GLN A 45 9.86 -17.37 -5.82
N ALA A 46 9.52 -16.58 -6.85
CA ALA A 46 10.48 -16.03 -7.80
C ALA A 46 11.24 -14.80 -7.27
N SER A 47 10.56 -13.88 -6.58
CA SER A 47 11.11 -12.54 -6.28
C SER A 47 11.27 -12.25 -4.78
N LEU A 48 10.55 -12.97 -3.91
CA LEU A 48 10.42 -12.67 -2.47
C LEU A 48 10.85 -13.84 -1.55
N SER A 49 11.92 -14.51 -1.95
CA SER A 49 12.50 -15.71 -1.29
C SER A 49 13.94 -15.52 -0.81
N ILE A 50 14.40 -14.29 -0.62
CA ILE A 50 15.77 -13.99 -0.14
C ILE A 50 15.87 -14.36 1.34
N GLU A 51 16.80 -15.27 1.67
CA GLU A 51 17.10 -15.68 3.05
C GLU A 51 18.10 -14.72 3.72
N ASP A 52 19.12 -14.28 2.98
CA ASP A 52 20.13 -13.34 3.47
C ASP A 52 19.79 -11.91 3.06
N LEU A 53 19.23 -11.15 4.00
CA LEU A 53 18.87 -9.75 3.81
C LEU A 53 20.09 -8.83 3.60
N SER A 54 21.31 -9.30 3.87
CA SER A 54 22.53 -8.52 3.63
C SER A 54 22.72 -8.20 2.14
N SER A 55 22.20 -9.05 1.24
CA SER A 55 22.24 -8.85 -0.21
C SER A 55 21.40 -7.67 -0.70
N LEU A 56 20.51 -7.13 0.15
CA LEU A 56 19.70 -5.96 -0.15
C LEU A 56 20.44 -4.65 0.06
N LYS A 57 21.66 -4.68 0.62
CA LYS A 57 22.41 -3.48 0.96
C LYS A 57 22.80 -2.70 -0.29
N ALA A 58 22.14 -1.57 -0.53
CA ALA A 58 22.50 -0.65 -1.61
C ALA A 58 23.80 0.13 -1.28
N PRO A 59 24.58 0.53 -2.31
CA PRO A 59 25.71 1.44 -2.12
C PRO A 59 25.28 2.76 -1.47
N LEU A 60 26.07 3.23 -0.50
CA LEU A 60 25.84 4.47 0.23
C LEU A 60 27.15 5.27 0.32
N ASP A 61 27.52 5.89 -0.81
CA ASP A 61 28.80 6.54 -1.06
C ASP A 61 28.92 7.93 -0.40
N ILE A 62 28.57 8.00 0.89
CA ILE A 62 28.74 9.20 1.70
C ILE A 62 30.18 9.19 2.24
N PRO A 63 30.98 10.26 2.08
CA PRO A 63 32.34 10.33 2.61
C PRO A 63 32.38 10.09 4.14
N ILE A 64 33.27 9.22 4.61
CA ILE A 64 33.48 8.99 6.05
C ILE A 64 34.46 10.04 6.57
N PRO A 65 34.12 10.82 7.61
CA PRO A 65 35.02 11.84 8.15
C PRO A 65 36.23 11.18 8.80
N ASP A 66 37.41 11.68 8.44
CA ASP A 66 38.66 11.30 9.10
C ASP A 66 38.83 12.19 10.34
N PRO A 67 38.83 11.62 11.57
CA PRO A 67 38.93 12.40 12.81
C PRO A 67 40.14 13.33 12.84
N ALA A 68 41.28 12.89 12.31
CA ALA A 68 42.51 13.68 12.30
C ALA A 68 42.40 14.87 11.34
N LYS A 69 41.75 14.68 10.18
CA LYS A 69 41.54 15.77 9.20
C LYS A 69 40.50 16.78 9.69
N GLU A 70 39.44 16.31 10.35
CA GLU A 70 38.42 17.19 10.93
C GLU A 70 38.96 18.00 12.12
N GLU A 71 39.78 17.38 12.99
CA GLU A 71 40.46 18.12 14.05
C GLU A 71 41.43 19.17 13.50
N LEU A 72 42.17 18.86 12.43
CA LEU A 72 43.03 19.82 11.75
C LEU A 72 42.23 20.98 11.12
N LYS A 73 41.06 20.70 10.52
CA LYS A 73 40.16 21.73 10.00
C LYS A 73 39.62 22.62 11.11
N ARG A 74 39.21 22.05 12.25
CA ARG A 74 38.75 22.79 13.44
C ARG A 74 39.84 23.74 13.94
N LYS A 75 41.06 23.24 14.16
CA LYS A 75 42.20 24.07 14.59
C LYS A 75 42.51 25.20 13.60
N LYS A 76 42.46 24.92 12.29
CA LYS A 76 42.63 25.96 11.25
C LYS A 76 41.51 27.00 11.23
N LYS A 77 40.27 26.62 11.56
CA LYS A 77 39.12 27.54 11.64
C LYS A 77 39.24 28.42 12.87
N GLU A 78 39.58 27.85 14.03
CA GLU A 78 39.85 28.57 15.27
C GLU A 78 41.02 29.56 15.12
N GLU A 79 42.11 29.17 14.44
CA GLU A 79 43.24 30.06 14.15
C GLU A 79 42.86 31.22 13.20
N LYS A 80 41.96 31.00 12.24
CA LYS A 80 41.46 32.05 11.34
C LYS A 80 40.55 33.02 12.08
N GLU A 81 39.62 32.52 12.89
CA GLU A 81 38.73 33.34 13.73
C GLU A 81 39.50 34.13 14.80
N ALA A 82 40.63 33.61 15.29
CA ALA A 82 41.52 34.34 16.18
C ALA A 82 42.35 35.43 15.47
N LYS A 83 42.62 35.28 14.16
CA LYS A 83 43.37 36.26 13.35
C LYS A 83 42.50 37.35 12.73
N GLU A 84 41.25 37.05 12.41
CA GLU A 84 40.23 38.03 12.02
C GLU A 84 39.59 38.61 13.30
N GLY A 85 40.27 39.59 13.90
CA GLY A 85 39.81 40.24 15.13
C GLY A 85 38.36 40.72 15.03
N LYS A 86 37.62 40.59 16.13
CA LYS A 86 36.24 41.09 16.37
C LYS A 86 35.93 42.39 15.61
N SER A 87 35.44 42.31 14.38
CA SER A 87 34.75 43.40 13.71
C SER A 87 33.35 42.93 13.34
N ASP A 88 32.38 43.48 14.06
CA ASP A 88 30.92 43.41 13.89
C ASP A 88 30.38 42.61 12.70
N LYS A 89 29.95 41.37 12.97
CA LYS A 89 28.86 40.73 12.21
C LYS A 89 27.89 40.05 13.17
N LYS A 90 27.09 40.88 13.82
CA LYS A 90 25.81 40.49 14.41
C LYS A 90 24.73 40.69 13.34
N LYS A 91 24.71 39.83 12.33
CA LYS A 91 23.59 39.69 11.38
C LYS A 91 23.68 38.32 10.70
N ASP A 92 22.57 37.60 10.82
CA ASP A 92 22.22 36.36 10.14
C ASP A 92 22.99 35.11 10.59
N LYS A 93 22.64 34.61 11.79
CA LYS A 93 23.05 33.30 12.31
C LYS A 93 21.96 32.23 12.22
N ASP A 94 20.85 32.53 11.55
CA ASP A 94 19.65 31.66 11.54
C ASP A 94 19.39 30.96 10.18
N GLU A 95 20.25 31.13 9.15
CA GLU A 95 20.03 30.48 7.84
C GLU A 95 21.28 29.90 7.14
N GLU A 96 22.43 29.77 7.82
CA GLU A 96 23.39 28.74 7.39
C GLU A 96 22.87 27.40 7.94
N GLU A 97 21.89 26.81 7.24
CA GLU A 97 21.72 25.36 7.32
C GLU A 97 23.13 24.77 7.21
N GLU A 98 23.56 23.96 8.18
CA GLU A 98 24.82 23.21 8.09
C GLU A 98 24.83 22.48 6.75
N GLU A 99 25.43 23.10 5.72
CA GLU A 99 25.66 22.49 4.43
C GLU A 99 26.60 21.34 4.72
N GLY A 100 26.01 20.13 4.79
CA GLY A 100 26.75 18.90 4.96
C GLY A 100 27.87 18.82 3.92
N PRO A 101 28.95 18.07 4.21
CA PRO A 101 30.04 17.93 3.26
C PRO A 101 29.52 17.49 1.90
N ALA A 102 30.12 18.02 0.83
CA ALA A 102 29.72 17.71 -0.54
C ALA A 102 29.59 16.19 -0.75
N CYS A 103 28.36 15.75 -1.03
CA CYS A 103 28.01 14.36 -1.26
C CYS A 103 27.57 14.19 -2.71
N GLY A 104 28.02 13.11 -3.36
CA GLY A 104 27.51 12.72 -4.68
C GLY A 104 26.04 12.30 -4.61
N PRO A 105 25.37 12.14 -5.77
CA PRO A 105 23.99 11.66 -5.79
C PRO A 105 23.89 10.24 -5.19
N ILE A 106 22.98 10.05 -4.25
CA ILE A 106 22.68 8.75 -3.64
C ILE A 106 21.44 8.16 -4.32
N ALA A 107 21.59 7.00 -4.96
CA ALA A 107 20.51 6.33 -5.67
C ALA A 107 19.49 5.65 -4.72
N CYS A 108 18.33 5.34 -5.29
CA CYS A 108 17.35 4.45 -4.65
C CYS A 108 17.88 3.01 -4.61
N ASN A 109 17.33 2.19 -3.71
CA ASN A 109 17.64 0.77 -3.70
C ASN A 109 16.99 0.06 -4.90
N GLU A 110 17.78 -0.35 -5.89
CA GLU A 110 17.29 -0.90 -7.15
C GLU A 110 16.47 -2.18 -6.96
N ARG A 111 16.84 -3.02 -5.98
CA ARG A 111 16.12 -4.28 -5.72
C ARG A 111 14.74 -4.01 -5.15
N VAL A 112 14.66 -3.13 -4.15
CA VAL A 112 13.38 -2.69 -3.57
C VAL A 112 12.54 -1.96 -4.62
N GLU A 113 13.14 -1.11 -5.45
CA GLU A 113 12.46 -0.37 -6.51
C GLU A 113 11.88 -1.31 -7.58
N SER A 114 12.61 -2.36 -7.96
CA SER A 114 12.12 -3.38 -8.89
C SER A 114 10.88 -4.10 -8.32
N LEU A 115 10.94 -4.50 -7.04
CA LEU A 115 9.81 -5.14 -6.38
C LEU A 115 8.60 -4.20 -6.26
N LEU A 116 8.84 -2.93 -5.93
CA LEU A 116 7.78 -1.92 -5.88
C LEU A 116 7.08 -1.76 -7.24
N LYS A 117 7.84 -1.73 -8.33
CA LYS A 117 7.28 -1.66 -9.69
C LYS A 117 6.43 -2.88 -10.04
N GLU A 118 6.84 -4.07 -9.60
CA GLU A 118 6.11 -5.31 -9.82
C GLU A 118 4.85 -5.41 -8.95
N ILE A 119 4.92 -4.99 -7.67
CA ILE A 119 3.83 -5.19 -6.69
C ILE A 119 2.75 -4.10 -6.78
N LYS A 120 3.10 -2.84 -7.08
CA LYS A 120 2.14 -1.72 -7.18
C LYS A 120 0.92 -2.02 -8.08
N PRO A 121 1.09 -2.59 -9.29
CA PRO A 121 -0.04 -2.98 -10.15
C PRO A 121 -0.98 -4.01 -9.50
N HIS A 122 -0.46 -4.94 -8.71
CA HIS A 122 -1.27 -5.94 -8.02
C HIS A 122 -2.14 -5.32 -6.93
N ILE A 123 -1.59 -4.38 -6.16
CA ILE A 123 -2.36 -3.60 -5.17
C ILE A 123 -3.51 -2.85 -5.85
N GLN A 124 -3.23 -2.13 -6.94
CA GLN A 124 -4.23 -1.37 -7.67
C GLN A 124 -5.31 -2.28 -8.27
N THR A 125 -4.90 -3.38 -8.89
CA THR A 125 -5.81 -4.37 -9.47
C THR A 125 -6.75 -4.94 -8.40
N LEU A 126 -6.21 -5.34 -7.24
CA LEU A 126 -7.02 -5.85 -6.14
C LEU A 126 -8.03 -4.80 -5.66
N LYS A 127 -7.61 -3.54 -5.51
CA LYS A 127 -8.48 -2.42 -5.09
C LYS A 127 -9.67 -2.24 -6.04
N GLU A 128 -9.42 -2.24 -7.35
CA GLU A 128 -10.46 -2.12 -8.37
C GLU A 128 -11.43 -3.31 -8.36
N LYS A 129 -10.89 -4.54 -8.31
CA LYS A 129 -11.74 -5.75 -8.34
C LYS A 129 -12.56 -5.89 -7.06
N LEU A 130 -12.00 -5.49 -5.93
CA LEU A 130 -12.73 -5.41 -4.68
C LEU A 130 -13.88 -4.41 -4.77
N ASN A 131 -13.66 -3.22 -5.35
CA ASN A 131 -14.71 -2.23 -5.55
C ASN A 131 -15.86 -2.76 -6.43
N THR A 132 -15.55 -3.48 -7.52
CA THR A 132 -16.55 -4.13 -8.37
C THR A 132 -17.40 -5.13 -7.58
N VAL A 133 -16.78 -6.01 -6.80
CA VAL A 133 -17.49 -7.02 -6.00
C VAL A 133 -18.31 -6.39 -4.87
N SER A 134 -17.77 -5.37 -4.19
CA SER A 134 -18.51 -4.61 -3.17
C SER A 134 -19.77 -3.96 -3.74
N MET A 135 -19.66 -3.31 -4.90
CA MET A 135 -20.81 -2.69 -5.56
C MET A 135 -21.85 -3.74 -5.96
N TRP A 136 -21.39 -4.89 -6.47
CA TRP A 136 -22.28 -5.98 -6.83
C TRP A 136 -23.09 -6.47 -5.62
N VAL A 137 -22.43 -6.78 -4.50
CA VAL A 137 -23.11 -7.22 -3.25
C VAL A 137 -24.07 -6.16 -2.75
N GLN A 138 -23.68 -4.88 -2.76
CA GLN A 138 -24.52 -3.78 -2.29
C GLN A 138 -25.81 -3.65 -3.11
N LEU A 139 -25.74 -3.84 -4.44
CA LEU A 139 -26.90 -3.80 -5.32
C LEU A 139 -27.78 -5.06 -5.26
N GLN A 140 -27.34 -6.13 -4.59
CA GLN A 140 -28.19 -7.29 -4.30
C GLN A 140 -29.05 -7.10 -3.04
N VAL A 141 -28.83 -6.04 -2.25
CA VAL A 141 -29.61 -5.81 -1.03
C VAL A 141 -31.06 -5.47 -1.40
N PRO A 142 -32.06 -6.24 -0.93
CA PRO A 142 -33.45 -6.05 -1.29
C PRO A 142 -34.06 -4.88 -0.50
N LYS A 143 -35.30 -4.51 -0.85
CA LYS A 143 -36.09 -3.53 -0.08
C LYS A 143 -36.14 -3.93 1.41
N ILE A 144 -35.95 -2.97 2.31
CA ILE A 144 -36.08 -3.19 3.77
C ILE A 144 -37.52 -3.63 4.12
N GLU A 145 -37.63 -4.69 4.91
CA GLU A 145 -38.89 -5.26 5.42
C GLU A 145 -38.71 -5.68 6.88
N ASP A 146 -39.79 -5.82 7.64
CA ASP A 146 -39.75 -6.12 9.07
C ASP A 146 -39.30 -7.56 9.40
N GLY A 147 -39.37 -8.48 8.43
CA GLY A 147 -39.04 -9.90 8.61
C GLY A 147 -38.34 -10.52 7.40
N ASN A 148 -37.93 -11.78 7.53
CA ASN A 148 -37.18 -12.52 6.49
C ASN A 148 -35.85 -11.85 6.10
N ASN A 149 -35.10 -11.34 7.10
CA ASN A 149 -33.85 -10.61 6.89
C ASN A 149 -32.58 -11.44 7.12
N PHE A 150 -32.67 -12.76 7.30
CA PHE A 150 -31.49 -13.60 7.50
C PHE A 150 -30.51 -13.50 6.33
N GLY A 151 -30.97 -13.63 5.08
CA GLY A 151 -30.07 -13.49 3.93
C GLY A 151 -29.53 -12.06 3.76
N VAL A 152 -30.27 -11.05 4.21
CA VAL A 152 -29.77 -9.66 4.25
C VAL A 152 -28.64 -9.52 5.26
N ALA A 153 -28.76 -10.12 6.45
CA ALA A 153 -27.66 -10.16 7.42
C ALA A 153 -26.42 -10.90 6.90
N VAL A 154 -26.60 -11.95 6.07
CA VAL A 154 -25.49 -12.60 5.37
C VAL A 154 -24.81 -11.63 4.38
N GLN A 155 -25.59 -10.89 3.58
CA GLN A 155 -25.05 -9.87 2.67
C GLN A 155 -24.27 -8.79 3.44
N GLU A 156 -24.83 -8.29 4.54
CA GLU A 156 -24.17 -7.30 5.40
C GLU A 156 -22.84 -7.82 5.93
N LYS A 157 -22.78 -9.08 6.38
CA LYS A 157 -21.54 -9.65 6.91
C LYS A 157 -20.46 -9.80 5.85
N VAL A 158 -20.83 -10.20 4.64
CA VAL A 158 -19.91 -10.28 3.49
C VAL A 158 -19.43 -8.88 3.10
N PHE A 159 -20.34 -7.90 3.08
CA PHE A 159 -20.03 -6.51 2.75
C PHE A 159 -19.10 -5.84 3.78
N GLU A 160 -19.27 -6.14 5.07
CA GLU A 160 -18.38 -5.69 6.14
C GLU A 160 -16.94 -6.17 5.90
N LEU A 161 -16.77 -7.44 5.54
CA LEU A 161 -15.46 -8.00 5.22
C LEU A 161 -14.84 -7.32 3.99
N LEU A 162 -15.62 -7.12 2.92
CA LEU A 162 -15.17 -6.41 1.71
C LEU A 162 -14.70 -4.98 2.05
N THR A 163 -15.45 -4.27 2.89
CA THR A 163 -15.12 -2.90 3.31
C THR A 163 -13.86 -2.85 4.17
N SER A 164 -13.75 -3.72 5.18
CA SER A 164 -12.54 -3.78 6.02
C SER A 164 -11.29 -4.13 5.23
N THR A 165 -11.41 -5.01 4.23
CA THR A 165 -10.32 -5.39 3.33
C THR A 165 -9.87 -4.21 2.47
N ARG A 166 -10.81 -3.39 1.99
CA ARG A 166 -10.50 -2.19 1.21
C ARG A 166 -9.60 -1.23 1.99
N THR A 167 -9.95 -0.96 3.25
CA THR A 167 -9.15 -0.10 4.13
C THR A 167 -7.73 -0.63 4.33
N LYS A 168 -7.56 -1.96 4.49
CA LYS A 168 -6.23 -2.58 4.60
C LYS A 168 -5.39 -2.35 3.34
N ILE A 169 -5.97 -2.53 2.15
CA ILE A 169 -5.28 -2.36 0.87
C ILE A 169 -4.85 -0.89 0.66
N GLU A 170 -5.66 0.07 1.10
CA GLU A 170 -5.30 1.49 1.08
C GLU A 170 -4.06 1.78 1.96
N GLY A 171 -3.91 1.08 3.09
CA GLY A 171 -2.72 1.14 3.94
C GLY A 171 -1.43 0.69 3.24
N PHE A 172 -1.51 -0.26 2.30
CA PHE A 172 -0.31 -0.66 1.53
C PHE A 172 0.21 0.47 0.64
N GLN A 173 -0.68 1.27 0.06
CA GLN A 173 -0.29 2.41 -0.79
C GLN A 173 0.40 3.50 0.04
N THR A 174 -0.12 3.80 1.24
CA THR A 174 0.48 4.82 2.11
C THR A 174 1.84 4.39 2.64
N GLN A 175 2.02 3.11 2.99
CA GLN A 175 3.29 2.55 3.43
C GLN A 175 4.40 2.68 2.37
N ILE A 176 4.06 2.52 1.08
CA ILE A 176 5.04 2.72 -0.01
C ILE A 176 5.56 4.16 -0.06
N SER A 177 4.66 5.15 0.02
CA SER A 177 5.06 6.56 0.04
C SER A 177 5.90 6.89 1.27
N LYS A 178 5.55 6.30 2.41
CA LYS A 178 6.28 6.45 3.67
C LYS A 178 7.72 5.94 3.57
N TYR A 179 7.96 4.80 2.92
CA TYR A 179 9.32 4.30 2.68
C TYR A 179 10.23 5.32 1.98
N TYR A 180 9.76 5.93 0.88
CA TYR A 180 10.56 6.94 0.17
C TYR A 180 10.86 8.15 1.05
N SER A 181 9.88 8.60 1.84
CA SER A 181 10.07 9.72 2.77
C SER A 181 11.10 9.39 3.85
N GLU A 182 10.91 8.28 4.57
CA GLU A 182 11.77 7.89 5.69
C GLU A 182 13.19 7.57 5.22
N ARG A 183 13.34 6.90 4.07
CA ARG A 183 14.64 6.63 3.47
C ARG A 183 15.32 7.93 3.02
N GLY A 184 14.58 8.84 2.39
CA GLY A 184 15.08 10.15 2.00
C GLY A 184 15.62 10.94 3.20
N ASP A 185 14.85 10.98 4.28
CA ASP A 185 15.25 11.64 5.53
C ASP A 185 16.48 10.98 6.16
N ALA A 186 16.56 9.65 6.16
CA ALA A 186 17.70 8.91 6.67
C ALA A 186 18.98 9.19 5.84
N VAL A 187 18.87 9.21 4.51
CA VAL A 187 19.98 9.57 3.61
C VAL A 187 20.42 11.02 3.85
N ALA A 188 19.47 11.96 3.96
CA ALA A 188 19.78 13.37 4.22
C ALA A 188 20.49 13.58 5.57
N LYS A 189 20.06 12.87 6.62
CA LYS A 189 20.75 12.89 7.92
C LYS A 189 22.15 12.28 7.83
N ALA A 190 22.29 11.15 7.13
CA ALA A 190 23.59 10.51 6.93
C ALA A 190 24.57 11.41 6.15
N SER A 191 24.09 12.19 5.18
CA SER A 191 24.92 13.11 4.40
C SER A 191 25.27 14.39 5.17
N LYS A 192 24.32 14.95 5.94
CA LYS A 192 24.54 16.14 6.78
C LYS A 192 25.43 15.84 7.99
N GLN A 193 25.30 14.64 8.58
CA GLN A 193 26.00 14.23 9.80
C GLN A 193 26.78 12.92 9.57
N PRO A 194 27.81 12.92 8.70
CA PRO A 194 28.49 11.69 8.28
C PRO A 194 29.33 11.01 9.38
N HIS A 195 29.54 11.69 10.51
CA HIS A 195 30.19 11.16 11.70
C HIS A 195 29.26 10.24 12.52
N VAL A 196 27.93 10.33 12.32
CA VAL A 196 26.95 9.48 12.99
C VAL A 196 26.73 8.22 12.14
N GLY A 197 27.37 7.12 12.54
CA GLY A 197 27.29 5.84 11.82
C GLY A 197 25.87 5.26 11.75
N ASP A 198 25.04 5.53 12.76
CA ASP A 198 23.68 4.98 12.86
C ASP A 198 22.76 5.43 11.72
N PHE A 199 22.94 6.62 11.15
CA PHE A 199 22.12 7.05 10.00
C PHE A 199 22.42 6.23 8.74
N ARG A 200 23.66 5.77 8.57
CA ARG A 200 24.00 4.85 7.47
C ARG A 200 23.35 3.50 7.68
N GLN A 201 23.40 2.99 8.91
CA GLN A 201 22.74 1.74 9.26
C GLN A 201 21.22 1.86 9.06
N LEU A 202 20.61 2.97 9.49
CA LEU A 202 19.17 3.23 9.33
C LEU A 202 18.72 3.13 7.87
N VAL A 203 19.49 3.67 6.92
CA VAL A 203 19.17 3.52 5.48
C VAL A 203 19.08 2.05 5.08
N HIS A 204 20.02 1.23 5.54
CA HIS A 204 20.05 -0.21 5.22
C HIS A 204 18.94 -0.99 5.96
N GLU A 205 18.65 -0.65 7.21
CA GLU A 205 17.54 -1.24 7.97
C GLU A 205 16.19 -0.94 7.30
N LEU A 206 15.98 0.30 6.81
CA LEU A 206 14.78 0.68 6.08
C LEU A 206 14.63 -0.11 4.78
N ASP A 207 15.72 -0.36 4.06
CA ASP A 207 15.71 -1.16 2.83
C ASP A 207 15.33 -2.63 3.11
N GLN A 208 15.89 -3.22 4.17
CA GLN A 208 15.56 -4.60 4.58
C GLN A 208 14.12 -4.70 5.09
N HIS A 209 13.70 -3.75 5.93
CA HIS A 209 12.33 -3.68 6.42
C HIS A 209 11.34 -3.56 5.26
N GLN A 210 11.59 -2.68 4.30
CA GLN A 210 10.71 -2.52 3.15
C GLN A 210 10.61 -3.80 2.30
N TYR A 211 11.70 -4.53 2.11
CA TYR A 211 11.65 -5.84 1.45
C TYR A 211 10.71 -6.82 2.17
N CYS A 212 10.84 -6.94 3.50
CA CYS A 212 9.99 -7.78 4.32
C CYS A 212 8.52 -7.35 4.25
N GLU A 213 8.23 -6.06 4.32
CA GLU A 213 6.89 -5.51 4.18
C GLU A 213 6.29 -5.82 2.80
N LEU A 214 7.05 -5.67 1.73
CA LEU A 214 6.60 -6.03 0.38
C LEU A 214 6.24 -7.52 0.27
N ARG A 215 6.99 -8.39 0.93
CA ARG A 215 6.67 -9.82 1.01
C ARG A 215 5.34 -10.06 1.72
N ILE A 216 5.10 -9.41 2.85
CA ILE A 216 3.83 -9.49 3.58
C ILE A 216 2.67 -8.95 2.72
N VAL A 217 2.86 -7.84 2.01
CA VAL A 217 1.84 -7.28 1.10
C VAL A 217 1.41 -8.31 0.05
N VAL A 218 2.35 -9.01 -0.59
CA VAL A 218 2.00 -10.04 -1.59
C VAL A 218 1.27 -11.22 -0.97
N LEU A 219 1.68 -11.66 0.23
CA LEU A 219 0.96 -12.68 0.99
C LEU A 219 -0.47 -12.24 1.31
N GLU A 220 -0.67 -11.00 1.75
CA GLU A 220 -1.99 -10.44 2.07
C GLU A 220 -2.87 -10.30 0.83
N ILE A 221 -2.31 -9.92 -0.33
CA ILE A 221 -3.04 -9.90 -1.61
C ILE A 221 -3.53 -11.32 -1.96
N ARG A 222 -2.65 -12.33 -1.87
CA ARG A 222 -2.99 -13.74 -2.13
C ARG A 222 -4.09 -14.21 -1.18
N ASN A 223 -3.91 -13.98 0.12
CA ASN A 223 -4.83 -14.40 1.16
C ASN A 223 -6.19 -13.70 0.99
N THR A 224 -6.20 -12.43 0.61
CA THR A 224 -7.42 -11.68 0.33
C THR A 224 -8.22 -12.32 -0.80
N TYR A 225 -7.60 -12.65 -1.94
CA TYR A 225 -8.31 -13.33 -3.02
C TYR A 225 -8.89 -14.68 -2.58
N ALA A 226 -8.16 -15.45 -1.78
CA ALA A 226 -8.62 -16.74 -1.26
C ALA A 226 -9.82 -16.60 -0.31
N VAL A 227 -9.73 -15.67 0.65
CA VAL A 227 -10.80 -15.41 1.62
C VAL A 227 -12.07 -14.91 0.93
N LEU A 228 -11.94 -13.98 -0.03
CA LEU A 228 -13.07 -13.46 -0.78
C LEU A 228 -13.72 -14.52 -1.66
N TYR A 229 -12.91 -15.34 -2.32
CA TYR A 229 -13.41 -16.49 -3.07
C TYR A 229 -14.25 -17.41 -2.17
N ASP A 230 -13.68 -17.82 -1.04
CA ASP A 230 -14.30 -18.78 -0.12
C ASP A 230 -15.62 -18.27 0.46
N ILE A 231 -15.62 -17.04 1.01
CA ILE A 231 -16.80 -16.49 1.67
C ILE A 231 -17.93 -16.21 0.68
N ILE A 232 -17.62 -15.69 -0.52
CA ILE A 232 -18.64 -15.39 -1.53
C ILE A 232 -19.21 -16.70 -2.05
N ASN A 233 -18.37 -17.69 -2.36
CA ASN A 233 -18.83 -18.96 -2.92
C ASN A 233 -19.73 -19.72 -1.92
N LYS A 234 -19.32 -19.79 -0.64
CA LYS A 234 -20.11 -20.45 0.42
C LYS A 234 -21.47 -19.80 0.66
N ASN A 235 -21.58 -18.49 0.43
CA ASN A 235 -22.78 -17.71 0.74
C ASN A 235 -23.51 -17.23 -0.52
N TYR A 236 -23.13 -17.73 -1.70
CA TYR A 236 -23.56 -17.20 -2.99
C TYR A 236 -25.09 -17.17 -3.14
N ASP A 237 -25.78 -18.24 -2.73
CA ASP A 237 -27.24 -18.31 -2.79
C ASP A 237 -27.92 -17.21 -1.98
N LYS A 238 -27.39 -16.91 -0.77
CA LYS A 238 -27.93 -15.86 0.09
C LYS A 238 -27.52 -14.46 -0.36
N ILE A 239 -26.36 -14.32 -1.01
CA ILE A 239 -25.95 -13.06 -1.64
C ILE A 239 -26.88 -12.73 -2.82
N LYS A 240 -27.18 -13.71 -3.69
CA LYS A 240 -28.00 -13.50 -4.88
C LYS A 240 -29.51 -13.46 -4.58
N LYS A 241 -29.96 -14.26 -3.63
CA LYS A 241 -31.38 -14.45 -3.28
C LYS A 241 -31.55 -14.44 -1.75
N PRO A 242 -31.38 -13.29 -1.09
CA PRO A 242 -31.40 -13.19 0.38
C PRO A 242 -32.74 -13.62 1.00
N ARG A 243 -33.85 -13.46 0.26
CA ARG A 243 -35.20 -13.88 0.67
C ARG A 243 -35.69 -15.17 -0.01
N GLY A 244 -34.82 -15.85 -0.75
CA GLY A 244 -35.18 -16.96 -1.63
C GLY A 244 -35.93 -16.50 -2.90
N ASP A 245 -36.37 -17.46 -3.70
CA ASP A 245 -37.35 -17.20 -4.75
C ASP A 245 -38.73 -17.11 -4.09
N SER A 246 -39.35 -15.93 -4.10
CA SER A 246 -40.59 -15.69 -3.35
C SER A 246 -41.72 -16.67 -3.69
N LYS A 247 -42.28 -17.25 -2.62
CA LYS A 247 -43.49 -18.09 -2.48
C LYS A 247 -43.40 -19.51 -3.03
N ALA A 248 -42.77 -20.41 -2.26
CA ALA A 248 -43.44 -21.68 -2.01
C ALA A 248 -44.77 -21.33 -1.31
N LEU A 249 -45.86 -21.28 -2.09
CA LEU A 249 -47.21 -21.37 -1.54
C LEU A 249 -47.25 -22.69 -0.78
N ILE A 250 -47.16 -22.60 0.55
CA ILE A 250 -47.50 -23.72 1.41
C ILE A 250 -49.00 -23.91 1.21
N TYR A 251 -49.35 -24.90 0.38
CA TYR A 251 -50.72 -25.39 0.20
C TYR A 251 -51.16 -26.16 1.45
#